data_AF-A0A2A6LD29-F1
#
_entry.id   AF-A0A2A6LD29-F1
#
_cell.length_a   1.000
_cell.length_b   1.000
_cell.length_c   1.000
_cell.angle_alpha   90.00
_cell.angle_beta   90.00
_cell.angle_gamma   90.00
#
_symmetry.space_group_name_H-M   'P 1'
#
loop_
_entity.id
_entity.type
_entity.pdbx_description
1 polymer ?
#
loop_
_entity_poly.entity_id
_entity_poly.type
_entity_poly.pdbx_seq_one_letter_code
_entity_poly.pdbx_strand_id
1 'polypeptide(L)'
;MRISLLSVVLFTFAVFPAHSEDFPLASCAGWDGTLVSRTGTDSRNAVLEGNVNQANFQEYCERDPGGETTAHGGKLTVEQCVAMYMKEDGKDTYRSTADCRKGTLSFVPSGGEPLRVTFPLPEDADVSCASGMPPLIKQFTMLCPQAARKFKMLDDE
;
A
#
# COMPACT_ATOMS: atom_id res chain seq x y z
N MET A 1 -58.14 -19.85 24.06
CA MET A 1 -56.78 -20.06 23.54
C MET A 1 -56.14 -18.71 23.27
N ARG A 2 -55.12 -18.32 24.04
CA ARG A 2 -54.30 -17.12 23.77
C ARG A 2 -52.95 -17.61 23.25
N ILE A 3 -52.64 -17.30 22.00
CA ILE A 3 -51.38 -17.68 21.35
C ILE A 3 -50.39 -16.56 21.63
N SER A 4 -49.42 -16.81 22.50
CA SER A 4 -48.27 -15.92 22.70
C SER A 4 -47.29 -16.11 21.55
N LEU A 5 -47.11 -15.08 20.72
CA LEU A 5 -46.09 -15.02 19.69
C LEU A 5 -44.74 -14.65 20.34
N LEU A 6 -43.84 -15.62 20.46
CA LEU A 6 -42.42 -15.35 20.75
C LEU A 6 -41.79 -14.70 19.51
N SER A 7 -41.31 -13.47 19.65
CA SER A 7 -40.50 -12.81 18.64
C SER A 7 -39.07 -13.33 18.72
N VAL A 8 -38.63 -14.06 17.69
CA VAL A 8 -37.23 -14.45 17.51
C VAL A 8 -36.51 -13.28 16.87
N VAL A 9 -35.60 -12.64 17.62
CA VAL A 9 -34.71 -11.60 17.09
C VAL A 9 -33.55 -12.30 16.39
N LEU A 10 -33.53 -12.32 15.06
CA LEU A 10 -32.36 -12.71 14.28
C LEU A 10 -31.32 -11.58 14.34
N PHE A 11 -30.18 -11.84 14.99
CA PHE A 11 -28.99 -11.01 14.85
C PHE A 11 -28.30 -11.35 13.52
N THR A 12 -28.45 -10.49 12.52
CA THR A 12 -27.63 -10.54 11.30
C THR A 12 -26.25 -9.99 11.63
N PHE A 13 -25.26 -10.88 11.78
CA PHE A 13 -23.85 -10.48 11.80
C PHE A 13 -23.48 -9.95 10.42
N ALA A 14 -23.32 -8.63 10.30
CA ALA A 14 -22.71 -8.03 9.13
C ALA A 14 -21.23 -8.42 9.10
N VAL A 15 -20.86 -9.28 8.16
CA VAL A 15 -19.46 -9.56 7.84
C VAL A 15 -18.97 -8.37 7.02
N PHE A 16 -18.31 -7.41 7.68
CA PHE A 16 -17.61 -6.36 6.96
C PHE A 16 -16.38 -6.98 6.28
N PRO A 17 -16.16 -6.77 4.98
CA PRO A 17 -14.89 -7.12 4.36
C PRO A 17 -13.79 -6.38 5.13
N ALA A 18 -12.83 -7.14 5.66
CA ALA A 18 -11.60 -6.57 6.18
C ALA A 18 -10.84 -5.99 4.99
N HIS A 19 -11.06 -4.71 4.69
CA HIS A 19 -10.19 -3.99 3.76
C HIS A 19 -8.82 -3.91 4.42
N SER A 20 -7.87 -4.68 3.91
CA SER A 20 -6.47 -4.46 4.23
C SER A 20 -6.09 -3.09 3.67
N GLU A 21 -5.46 -2.26 4.50
CA GLU A 21 -4.88 -0.99 4.07
C GLU A 21 -3.73 -1.28 3.08
N ASP A 22 -3.48 -0.39 2.13
CA ASP A 22 -2.40 -0.60 1.17
C ASP A 22 -1.04 -0.19 1.76
N PHE A 23 0.01 -0.96 1.43
CA PHE A 23 1.39 -0.50 1.54
C PHE A 23 1.74 0.27 0.26
N PRO A 24 2.03 1.58 0.35
CA PRO A 24 2.32 2.38 -0.85
C PRO A 24 3.63 1.94 -1.52
N LEU A 25 3.53 1.34 -2.71
CA LEU A 25 4.67 0.92 -3.52
C LEU A 25 4.69 1.61 -4.88
N ALA A 26 3.53 1.77 -5.51
CA ALA A 26 3.45 2.30 -6.86
C ALA A 26 3.09 3.78 -6.84
N SER A 27 4.03 4.61 -7.30
CA SER A 27 3.73 6.01 -7.62
C SER A 27 3.00 6.15 -8.97
N CYS A 28 3.05 5.12 -9.82
CA CYS A 28 2.48 5.12 -11.18
C CYS A 28 1.87 3.77 -11.59
N ALA A 29 2.11 3.32 -12.83
CA ALA A 29 1.57 2.10 -13.44
C ALA A 29 2.15 0.79 -12.84
N GLY A 30 2.18 0.67 -11.52
CA GLY A 30 2.52 -0.56 -10.79
C GLY A 30 1.37 -1.02 -9.91
N TRP A 31 1.68 -1.87 -8.94
CA TRP A 31 0.76 -2.31 -7.89
C TRP A 31 1.19 -1.75 -6.53
N ASP A 32 0.22 -1.43 -5.68
CA ASP A 32 0.48 -1.27 -4.25
C ASP A 32 0.56 -2.65 -3.57
N GLY A 33 1.21 -2.69 -2.41
CA GLY A 33 1.24 -3.88 -1.56
C GLY A 33 0.05 -3.91 -0.61
N THR A 34 -0.14 -5.04 0.06
CA THR A 34 -1.00 -5.18 1.23
C THR A 34 -0.21 -4.79 2.49
N LEU A 35 -0.76 -3.89 3.30
CA LEU A 35 -0.18 -3.54 4.60
C LEU A 35 -0.33 -4.73 5.56
N VAL A 36 0.80 -5.22 6.06
CA VAL A 36 0.87 -6.32 7.03
C VAL A 36 0.96 -5.77 8.45
N SER A 37 1.81 -4.75 8.67
CA SER A 37 2.01 -4.19 10.00
C SER A 37 2.35 -2.70 9.94
N ARG A 38 1.87 -1.95 10.95
CA ARG A 38 2.28 -0.58 11.23
C ARG A 38 2.48 -0.43 12.73
N THR A 39 3.70 -0.12 13.15
CA THR A 39 4.06 -0.04 14.57
C THR A 39 4.92 1.18 14.86
N GLY A 40 4.92 1.61 16.13
CA GLY A 40 5.78 2.70 16.58
C GLY A 40 5.46 4.06 15.94
N THR A 41 4.21 4.30 15.50
CA THR A 41 3.76 5.57 14.93
C THR A 41 4.19 6.77 15.79
N ASP A 42 4.63 7.85 15.14
CA ASP A 42 5.17 9.07 15.73
C ASP A 42 6.41 8.87 16.64
N SER A 43 7.07 7.71 16.55
CA SER A 43 8.26 7.38 17.36
C SER A 43 9.58 7.47 16.58
N ARG A 44 10.70 7.17 17.26
CA ARG A 44 12.03 7.08 16.63
C ARG A 44 12.25 5.78 15.85
N ASN A 45 11.40 4.79 16.08
CA ASN A 45 11.53 3.43 15.57
C ASN A 45 10.20 3.02 14.91
N ALA A 46 9.54 3.93 14.20
CA ALA A 46 8.30 3.62 13.49
C ALA A 46 8.62 2.64 12.36
N VAL A 47 7.77 1.63 12.15
CA VAL A 47 7.97 0.58 11.13
C VAL A 47 6.66 0.35 10.38
N LEU A 48 6.77 0.30 9.05
CA LEU A 48 5.71 -0.09 8.11
C LEU A 48 6.18 -1.37 7.42
N GLU A 49 5.35 -2.40 7.38
CA GLU A 49 5.63 -3.65 6.68
C GLU A 49 4.47 -4.02 5.78
N GLY A 50 4.78 -4.47 4.58
CA GLY A 50 3.81 -4.92 3.61
C GLY A 50 4.34 -6.08 2.79
N ASN A 51 3.44 -6.70 2.04
CA ASN A 51 3.79 -7.72 1.06
C ASN A 51 2.91 -7.56 -0.17
N VAL A 52 3.32 -8.17 -1.27
CA VAL A 52 2.46 -8.30 -2.45
C VAL A 52 1.88 -9.70 -2.49
N ASN A 53 0.64 -9.81 -2.95
CA ASN A 53 -0.08 -11.07 -3.04
C ASN A 53 -0.97 -11.13 -4.28
N GLN A 54 -1.68 -12.25 -4.44
CA GLN A 54 -2.53 -12.49 -5.60
C GLN A 54 -3.56 -11.38 -5.85
N ALA A 55 -4.14 -10.79 -4.80
CA ALA A 55 -5.13 -9.73 -4.96
C ALA A 55 -4.50 -8.44 -5.53
N ASN A 56 -3.27 -8.12 -5.12
CA ASN A 56 -2.55 -6.96 -5.68
C ASN A 56 -2.28 -7.15 -7.17
N PHE A 57 -1.80 -8.33 -7.58
CA PHE A 57 -1.57 -8.60 -9.00
C PHE A 57 -2.85 -8.75 -9.80
N GLN A 58 -3.93 -9.25 -9.19
CA GLN A 58 -5.23 -9.31 -9.83
C GLN A 58 -5.71 -7.90 -10.21
N GLU A 59 -5.68 -6.95 -9.27
CA GLU A 59 -6.02 -5.55 -9.55
C GLU A 59 -5.17 -4.99 -10.69
N TYR A 60 -3.85 -5.16 -10.60
CA TYR A 60 -2.92 -4.66 -11.60
C TYR A 60 -3.19 -5.23 -13.00
N CYS A 61 -3.34 -6.55 -13.11
CA CYS A 61 -3.58 -7.24 -14.38
C CYS A 61 -4.97 -6.96 -14.95
N GLU A 62 -5.96 -6.62 -14.12
CA GLU A 62 -7.28 -6.18 -14.60
C GLU A 62 -7.26 -4.75 -15.14
N ARG A 63 -6.49 -3.85 -14.50
CA ARG A 63 -6.30 -2.48 -14.98
C ARG A 63 -5.38 -2.41 -16.20
N ASP A 64 -4.43 -3.34 -16.28
CA ASP A 64 -3.49 -3.57 -17.38
C ASP A 64 -2.84 -2.29 -17.92
N PRO A 65 -2.16 -1.49 -17.08
CA PRO A 65 -1.58 -0.23 -17.52
C PRO A 65 -0.43 -0.42 -18.54
N GLY A 66 0.14 -1.63 -18.61
CA GLY A 66 1.19 -2.02 -19.56
C GLY A 66 0.66 -2.60 -20.88
N GLY A 67 -0.64 -2.88 -20.99
CA GLY A 67 -1.22 -3.52 -22.18
C GLY A 67 -0.75 -4.96 -22.40
N GLU A 68 -0.45 -5.68 -21.33
CA GLU A 68 0.06 -7.05 -21.33
C GLU A 68 -1.05 -8.08 -21.58
N THR A 69 -2.29 -7.73 -21.25
CA THR A 69 -3.43 -8.63 -21.38
C THR A 69 -4.12 -8.53 -22.74
N THR A 70 -4.78 -9.62 -23.13
CA THR A 70 -5.52 -9.69 -24.40
C THR A 70 -6.61 -8.63 -24.54
N ALA A 71 -7.18 -8.15 -23.43
CA ALA A 71 -8.21 -7.10 -23.45
C ALA A 71 -7.68 -5.77 -24.00
N HIS A 72 -6.37 -5.54 -23.87
CA HIS A 72 -5.69 -4.31 -24.30
C HIS A 72 -4.66 -4.54 -25.41
N GLY A 73 -4.76 -5.67 -26.13
CA GLY A 73 -3.91 -5.99 -27.28
C GLY A 73 -2.61 -6.73 -26.95
N GLY A 74 -2.43 -7.11 -25.68
CA GLY A 74 -1.34 -7.96 -25.21
C GLY A 74 -1.55 -9.44 -25.49
N LYS A 75 -0.69 -10.27 -24.89
CA LYS A 75 -0.62 -11.72 -25.18
C LYS A 75 -1.14 -12.60 -24.05
N LEU A 76 -1.29 -12.05 -22.85
CA LEU A 76 -1.61 -12.81 -21.65
C LEU A 76 -3.10 -12.76 -21.35
N THR A 77 -3.68 -13.84 -20.84
CA THR A 77 -4.93 -13.70 -20.07
C THR A 77 -4.62 -13.01 -18.74
N VAL A 78 -5.63 -12.45 -18.07
CA VAL A 78 -5.46 -11.90 -16.71
C VAL A 78 -4.85 -12.95 -15.78
N GLU A 79 -5.32 -14.19 -15.84
CA GLU A 79 -4.79 -15.30 -15.04
C GLU A 79 -3.31 -15.58 -15.31
N GLN A 80 -2.88 -15.50 -16.58
CA GLN A 80 -1.47 -15.69 -16.95
C GLN A 80 -0.60 -14.51 -16.50
N CYS A 81 -1.12 -13.29 -16.59
CA CYS A 81 -0.48 -12.09 -16.04
C CYS A 81 -0.28 -12.23 -14.52
N VAL A 82 -1.33 -12.62 -13.80
CA VAL A 82 -1.26 -12.83 -12.34
C VAL A 82 -0.26 -13.93 -12.00
N ALA A 83 -0.27 -15.06 -12.72
CA ALA A 83 0.65 -16.17 -12.49
C ALA A 83 2.13 -15.77 -12.74
N MET A 84 2.37 -14.90 -13.71
CA MET A 84 3.70 -14.35 -14.00
C MET A 84 4.23 -13.54 -12.82
N TYR A 85 3.50 -12.53 -12.37
CA TYR A 85 3.92 -11.68 -11.24
C TYR A 85 3.91 -12.42 -9.89
N MET A 86 2.99 -13.36 -9.68
CA MET A 86 3.03 -14.23 -8.49
C MET A 86 4.32 -15.06 -8.43
N LYS A 87 4.89 -15.43 -9.58
CA LYS A 87 6.13 -16.20 -9.64
C LYS A 87 7.36 -15.30 -9.43
N GLU A 88 7.33 -14.08 -9.97
CA GLU A 88 8.46 -13.15 -9.95
C GLU A 88 8.53 -12.39 -8.62
N ASP A 89 7.42 -11.81 -8.17
CA ASP A 89 7.36 -10.85 -7.07
C ASP A 89 6.48 -11.32 -5.89
N GLY A 90 5.69 -12.39 -6.05
CA GLY A 90 4.69 -12.82 -5.06
C GLY A 90 5.21 -13.27 -3.69
N LYS A 91 6.52 -13.25 -3.48
CA LYS A 91 7.18 -13.50 -2.18
C LYS A 91 7.79 -12.25 -1.57
N ASP A 92 7.70 -11.12 -2.26
CA ASP A 92 8.36 -9.91 -1.84
C ASP A 92 7.68 -9.30 -0.62
N THR A 93 8.54 -8.85 0.29
CA THR A 93 8.14 -8.15 1.49
C THR A 93 8.84 -6.81 1.50
N TYR A 94 8.10 -5.80 1.93
CA TYR A 94 8.51 -4.41 1.89
C TYR A 94 8.51 -3.86 3.29
N ARG A 95 9.53 -3.06 3.59
CA ARG A 95 9.71 -2.49 4.91
C ARG A 95 10.23 -1.08 4.82
N SER A 96 9.55 -0.20 5.54
CA SER A 96 9.96 1.19 5.72
C SER A 96 10.07 1.51 7.20
N THR A 97 11.09 2.29 7.56
CA THR A 97 11.34 2.68 8.94
C THR A 97 11.51 4.19 9.04
N ALA A 98 10.98 4.79 10.09
CA ALA A 98 11.10 6.22 10.29
C ALA A 98 11.58 6.59 11.70
N ASP A 99 12.42 7.63 11.75
CA ASP A 99 12.67 8.41 12.96
C ASP A 99 11.86 9.70 12.83
N CYS A 100 10.64 9.69 13.39
CA CYS A 100 9.71 10.81 13.28
C CYS A 100 10.22 12.07 13.98
N ARG A 101 11.16 11.95 14.92
CA ARG A 101 11.76 13.14 15.57
C ARG A 101 12.78 13.83 14.67
N LYS A 102 13.48 13.05 13.84
CA LYS A 102 14.42 13.58 12.85
C LYS A 102 13.78 13.86 11.50
N GLY A 103 12.56 13.37 11.26
CA GLY A 103 11.89 13.49 9.97
C GLY A 103 12.61 12.67 8.89
N THR A 104 13.12 11.48 9.23
CA THR A 104 13.82 10.62 8.25
C THR A 104 13.06 9.33 8.02
N LEU A 105 13.05 8.87 6.77
CA LEU A 105 12.52 7.57 6.35
C LEU A 105 13.63 6.76 5.69
N SER A 106 13.74 5.49 6.03
CA SER A 106 14.59 4.52 5.33
C SER A 106 13.71 3.42 4.74
N PHE A 107 13.94 3.08 3.47
CA PHE A 107 13.14 2.14 2.69
C PHE A 107 14.04 1.40 1.70
N VAL A 108 13.54 0.34 1.08
CA VAL A 108 14.25 -0.39 0.02
C VAL A 108 13.46 -0.23 -1.28
N PRO A 109 14.04 0.37 -2.33
CA PRO A 109 13.40 0.41 -3.64
C PRO A 109 13.48 -0.96 -4.32
N SER A 110 12.62 -1.21 -5.31
CA SER A 110 12.65 -2.45 -6.09
C SER A 110 14.02 -2.65 -6.74
N GLY A 111 14.69 -3.76 -6.42
CA GLY A 111 15.98 -4.13 -7.01
C GLY A 111 17.19 -3.28 -6.58
N GLY A 112 17.09 -2.51 -5.50
CA GLY A 112 18.18 -1.63 -5.03
C GLY A 112 18.61 -1.84 -3.58
N GLU A 113 19.56 -1.02 -3.15
CA GLU A 113 20.04 -0.97 -1.77
C GLU A 113 19.13 -0.08 -0.90
N PRO A 114 19.11 -0.28 0.44
CA PRO A 114 18.36 0.58 1.34
C PRO A 114 18.74 2.05 1.18
N LEU A 115 17.74 2.91 0.94
CA LEU A 115 17.88 4.34 0.83
C LEU A 115 17.34 5.03 2.08
N ARG A 116 17.86 6.23 2.35
CA ARG A 116 17.36 7.11 3.41
C ARG A 116 17.10 8.50 2.85
N VAL A 117 15.95 9.05 3.19
CA VAL A 117 15.56 10.42 2.87
C VAL A 117 15.24 11.20 4.13
N THR A 118 15.35 12.52 4.03
CA THR A 118 15.00 13.47 5.09
C THR A 118 13.92 14.39 4.55
N PHE A 119 12.91 14.61 5.37
CA PHE A 119 11.75 15.44 5.06
C PHE A 119 11.92 16.89 5.54
N PRO A 120 11.32 17.89 4.85
CA PRO A 120 10.48 17.76 3.65
C PRO A 120 11.28 17.40 2.38
N LEU A 121 10.64 16.69 1.46
CA LEU A 121 11.22 16.38 0.14
C LEU A 121 11.01 17.57 -0.83
N PRO A 122 11.81 17.70 -1.90
CA PRO A 122 11.52 18.58 -3.03
C PRO A 122 10.14 18.27 -3.65
N GLU A 123 9.49 19.29 -4.25
CA GLU A 123 8.11 19.24 -4.78
C GLU A 123 7.85 18.15 -5.85
N ASP A 124 8.89 17.54 -6.42
CA ASP A 124 8.83 16.54 -7.48
C ASP A 124 9.46 15.18 -7.11
N ALA A 125 10.04 15.07 -5.91
CA ALA A 125 10.82 13.89 -5.51
C ALA A 125 9.97 12.62 -5.36
N ASP A 126 8.67 12.76 -5.12
CA ASP A 126 7.74 11.66 -4.81
C ASP A 126 6.58 11.52 -5.81
N VAL A 127 6.61 12.25 -6.92
CA VAL A 127 5.45 12.42 -7.83
C VAL A 127 5.70 11.89 -9.23
N SER A 128 6.97 11.70 -9.60
CA SER A 128 7.34 11.29 -10.96
C SER A 128 7.52 9.78 -11.08
N CYS A 129 6.86 9.16 -12.07
CA CYS A 129 7.11 7.77 -12.46
C CYS A 129 8.58 7.48 -12.78
N ALA A 130 9.32 8.50 -13.21
CA ALA A 130 10.72 8.37 -13.59
C ALA A 130 11.68 8.35 -12.39
N SER A 131 11.23 8.73 -11.18
CA SER A 131 12.11 8.75 -10.00
C SER A 131 12.46 7.34 -9.52
N GLY A 132 11.62 6.34 -9.84
CA GLY A 132 11.75 4.97 -9.31
C GLY A 132 11.52 4.87 -7.80
N MET A 133 11.08 5.96 -7.15
CA MET A 133 10.84 6.02 -5.72
C MET A 133 9.40 5.59 -5.44
N PRO A 134 9.17 4.71 -4.44
CA PRO A 134 7.81 4.43 -3.98
C PRO A 134 7.23 5.68 -3.29
N PRO A 135 5.89 5.78 -3.07
CA PRO A 135 5.26 6.96 -2.47
C PRO A 135 5.73 7.26 -1.03
N LEU A 136 6.88 7.92 -0.88
CA LEU A 136 7.59 8.18 0.37
C LEU A 136 6.82 9.10 1.29
N ILE A 137 6.15 10.12 0.76
CA ILE A 137 5.30 11.05 1.53
C ILE A 137 4.15 10.27 2.14
N LYS A 138 3.51 9.36 1.38
CA LYS A 138 2.41 8.52 1.88
C LYS A 138 2.91 7.58 2.97
N GLN A 139 4.04 6.89 2.76
CA GLN A 139 4.64 6.02 3.78
C GLN A 139 5.06 6.79 5.04
N PHE A 140 5.70 7.96 4.90
CA PHE A 140 6.11 8.79 6.03
C PHE A 140 4.90 9.33 6.79
N THR A 141 3.84 9.73 6.09
CA THR A 141 2.58 10.19 6.69
C THR A 141 1.92 9.10 7.53
N MET A 142 1.92 7.85 7.04
CA MET A 142 1.41 6.71 7.80
C MET A 142 2.23 6.48 9.09
N LEU A 143 3.55 6.66 9.03
CA LEU A 143 4.44 6.42 10.17
C LEU A 143 4.55 7.60 11.15
N CYS A 144 4.50 8.82 10.65
CA CYS A 144 4.81 10.05 11.38
C CYS A 144 3.76 11.16 11.13
N PRO A 145 2.45 10.90 11.34
CA PRO A 145 1.40 11.85 11.01
C PRO A 145 1.55 13.21 11.71
N GLN A 146 2.10 13.27 12.92
CA GLN A 146 2.37 14.55 13.59
C GLN A 146 3.48 15.34 12.92
N ALA A 147 4.55 14.66 12.52
CA ALA A 147 5.65 15.30 11.81
C ALA A 147 5.19 15.75 10.41
N ALA A 148 4.42 14.93 9.71
CA ALA A 148 3.85 15.26 8.40
C ALA A 148 2.98 16.53 8.45
N ARG A 149 2.12 16.68 9.46
CA ARG A 149 1.37 17.93 9.71
C ARG A 149 2.30 19.12 9.95
N LYS A 150 3.32 18.96 10.79
CA LYS A 150 4.29 20.03 11.08
C LYS A 150 5.04 20.47 9.82
N PHE A 151 5.31 19.53 8.90
CA PHE A 151 5.95 19.81 7.63
C PHE A 151 4.99 20.22 6.52
N LYS A 152 3.68 20.34 6.81
CA LYS A 152 2.63 20.72 5.85
C LYS A 152 2.56 19.80 4.62
N MET A 153 2.63 18.50 4.88
CA MET A 153 2.56 17.44 3.84
C MET A 153 1.17 16.85 3.67
N LEU A 154 0.31 17.07 4.66
CA LEU A 154 -1.10 16.77 4.54
C LEU A 154 -1.73 18.05 4.03
N ASP A 155 -2.34 17.99 2.85
CA ASP A 155 -3.27 19.03 2.45
C ASP A 155 -4.36 19.10 3.53
N ASP A 156 -4.57 20.30 4.07
CA ASP A 156 -5.54 20.54 5.13
C ASP A 156 -6.92 20.00 4.70
N GLU A 157 -7.54 19.16 5.55
CA GLU A 157 -8.94 18.72 5.42
C GLU A 157 -9.91 19.92 5.26
#